data_AF-A0A3L8RY55-F1
#
_entry.id   AF-A0A3L8RY55-F1
#
_cell.length_a   1.000
_cell.length_b   1.000
_cell.length_c   1.000
_cell.angle_alpha   90.00
_cell.angle_beta   90.00
_cell.angle_gamma   90.00
#
_symmetry.space_group_name_H-M   'P 1'
#
loop_
_entity.id
_entity.type
_entity.pdbx_description
1 polymer ?
#
loop_
_entity_poly.entity_id
_entity_poly.type
_entity_poly.pdbx_seq_one_letter_code
_entity_poly.pdbx_strand_id
1 'polypeptide(L)'
;MTDSKYFTTNKKGEIFELKAELNNEKKEKRKEAVKKVIAAMTVGKDVSSLFPDVVNCMQTDNLELKKLVYLYLMNYAKSQPDMAIMAVNSFVKDCEDPNPLIRALAVRTMGCIRVDKITEYLCEPLRKCLKDEDPYVRKTAAVCVAKLHDINAQMVEDQGFLDSLRDLIADSNPMVTYSQHIA
;
A
#
# COMPACT_ATOMS: atom_id res chain seq x y z
N MET A 1 -39.54 21.33 -9.54
CA MET A 1 -38.19 21.01 -9.00
C MET A 1 -38.30 19.68 -8.27
N THR A 2 -38.17 18.54 -8.98
CA THR A 2 -38.49 17.21 -8.38
C THR A 2 -37.74 16.04 -9.04
N ASP A 3 -36.54 16.25 -9.58
CA ASP A 3 -35.77 15.17 -10.25
C ASP A 3 -34.57 14.63 -9.46
N SER A 4 -34.21 15.23 -8.32
CA SER A 4 -32.98 14.85 -7.60
C SER A 4 -33.07 13.57 -6.74
N LYS A 5 -34.23 12.90 -6.66
CA LYS A 5 -34.45 11.74 -5.76
C LYS A 5 -34.35 10.36 -6.41
N TYR A 6 -34.31 10.27 -7.75
CA TYR A 6 -34.26 8.96 -8.44
C TYR A 6 -32.84 8.43 -8.70
N PHE A 7 -31.80 9.26 -8.60
CA PHE A 7 -30.41 8.85 -8.80
C PHE A 7 -29.67 8.44 -7.52
N THR A 8 -30.25 8.66 -6.34
CA THR A 8 -29.59 8.41 -5.05
C THR A 8 -29.84 6.99 -4.53
N THR A 9 -30.94 6.35 -4.94
CA THR A 9 -31.36 5.02 -4.47
C THR A 9 -30.54 3.89 -5.10
N ASN A 10 -30.20 3.97 -6.39
CA ASN A 10 -29.35 2.96 -7.06
C ASN A 10 -27.91 2.94 -6.51
N LYS A 11 -27.35 4.09 -6.10
CA LYS A 11 -25.98 4.17 -5.56
C LYS A 11 -25.80 3.43 -4.23
N LYS A 12 -26.83 3.42 -3.37
CA LYS A 12 -26.80 2.72 -2.09
C LYS A 12 -26.90 1.20 -2.25
N GLY A 13 -27.69 0.72 -3.22
CA GLY A 13 -27.79 -0.70 -3.55
C GLY A 13 -26.47 -1.27 -4.05
N GLU A 14 -25.82 -0.58 -4.99
CA GLU A 14 -24.55 -1.02 -5.58
C GLU A 14 -23.43 -1.15 -4.52
N ILE A 15 -23.28 -0.17 -3.63
CA ILE A 15 -22.28 -0.24 -2.53
C ILE A 15 -22.61 -1.38 -1.55
N PHE A 16 -23.88 -1.60 -1.25
CA PHE A 16 -24.30 -2.68 -0.36
C PHE A 16 -24.02 -4.07 -0.96
N GLU A 17 -24.31 -4.24 -2.26
CA GLU A 17 -23.98 -5.46 -3.00
C GLU A 17 -22.48 -5.71 -3.03
N LEU A 18 -21.67 -4.68 -3.34
CA LEU A 18 -20.21 -4.79 -3.32
C LEU A 18 -19.69 -5.18 -1.94
N LYS A 19 -20.27 -4.62 -0.87
CA LYS A 19 -19.92 -4.98 0.50
C LYS A 19 -20.20 -6.47 0.79
N ALA A 20 -21.34 -6.99 0.33
CA ALA A 20 -21.67 -8.40 0.48
C ALA A 20 -20.74 -9.31 -0.35
N GLU A 21 -20.35 -8.88 -1.55
CA GLU A 21 -19.41 -9.62 -2.40
C GLU A 21 -17.97 -9.62 -1.84
N LEU A 22 -17.51 -8.52 -1.25
CA LEU A 22 -16.20 -8.39 -0.60
C LEU A 22 -16.05 -9.30 0.63
N ASN A 23 -17.15 -9.56 1.34
CA ASN A 23 -17.17 -10.48 2.49
C ASN A 23 -17.55 -11.92 2.11
N ASN A 24 -17.62 -12.24 0.82
CA ASN A 24 -17.99 -13.58 0.39
C ASN A 24 -16.88 -14.60 0.69
N GLU A 25 -17.27 -15.79 1.16
CA GLU A 25 -16.33 -16.88 1.45
C GLU A 25 -15.49 -17.27 0.21
N LYS A 26 -16.11 -17.22 -0.98
CA LYS A 26 -15.46 -17.57 -2.25
C LYS A 26 -14.43 -16.50 -2.64
N LYS A 27 -13.15 -16.89 -2.69
CA LYS A 27 -12.02 -16.03 -3.11
C LYS A 27 -12.26 -15.37 -4.48
N GLU A 28 -12.83 -16.09 -5.44
CA GLU A 28 -13.14 -15.53 -6.78
C GLU A 28 -14.18 -14.41 -6.73
N LYS A 29 -15.20 -14.53 -5.87
CA LYS A 29 -16.19 -13.45 -5.72
C LYS A 29 -15.56 -12.20 -5.11
N ARG A 30 -14.69 -12.36 -4.13
CA ARG A 30 -13.93 -11.24 -3.55
C ARG A 30 -13.02 -10.57 -4.57
N LYS A 31 -12.36 -11.36 -5.43
CA LYS A 31 -11.51 -10.84 -6.51
C LYS A 31 -12.31 -9.96 -7.46
N GLU A 32 -13.45 -10.44 -7.93
CA GLU A 32 -14.32 -9.67 -8.83
C GLU A 32 -14.91 -8.44 -8.14
N ALA A 33 -15.27 -8.55 -6.85
CA ALA A 33 -15.73 -7.42 -6.05
C ALA A 33 -14.70 -6.30 -5.97
N VAL A 34 -13.43 -6.63 -5.65
CA VAL A 34 -12.35 -5.62 -5.59
C VAL A 34 -12.13 -4.96 -6.96
N LYS A 35 -12.18 -5.71 -8.07
CA LYS A 35 -12.10 -5.12 -9.42
C LYS A 35 -13.23 -4.11 -9.68
N LYS A 36 -14.47 -4.45 -9.31
CA LYS A 36 -15.61 -3.53 -9.42
C LYS A 36 -15.42 -2.27 -8.55
N VAL A 37 -14.86 -2.42 -7.35
CA VAL A 37 -14.51 -1.28 -6.48
C VAL A 37 -13.48 -0.37 -7.15
N ILE A 38 -12.43 -0.92 -7.76
CA ILE A 38 -11.42 -0.13 -8.47
C ILE A 38 -12.01 0.56 -9.70
N ALA A 39 -12.87 -0.12 -10.45
CA ALA A 39 -13.59 0.48 -11.58
C ALA A 39 -14.47 1.66 -11.13
N ALA A 40 -15.23 1.49 -10.04
CA ALA A 40 -16.05 2.54 -9.44
C ALA A 40 -15.18 3.74 -8.97
N MET A 41 -14.06 3.47 -8.32
CA MET A 41 -13.08 4.50 -7.92
C MET A 41 -12.53 5.27 -9.13
N THR A 42 -12.27 4.57 -10.24
CA THR A 42 -11.68 5.17 -11.46
C THR A 42 -12.65 6.12 -12.16
N VAL A 43 -13.96 5.88 -12.07
CA VAL A 43 -15.00 6.79 -12.57
C VAL A 43 -15.42 7.86 -11.54
N GLY A 44 -14.67 7.99 -10.44
CA GLY A 44 -14.89 9.03 -9.42
C GLY A 44 -16.05 8.75 -8.45
N LYS A 45 -16.55 7.51 -8.36
CA LYS A 45 -17.51 7.15 -7.30
C LYS A 45 -16.78 7.05 -5.96
N ASP A 46 -17.37 7.66 -4.94
CA ASP A 46 -16.91 7.49 -3.57
C ASP A 46 -17.26 6.08 -3.08
N VAL A 47 -16.22 5.27 -2.91
CA VAL A 47 -16.29 3.89 -2.39
C VAL A 47 -15.55 3.77 -1.07
N SER A 48 -15.31 4.89 -0.39
CA SER A 48 -14.56 4.95 0.87
C SER A 48 -15.27 4.21 2.02
N SER A 49 -16.58 4.01 1.95
CA SER A 49 -17.33 3.21 2.93
C SER A 49 -17.00 1.71 2.90
N LEU A 50 -16.34 1.23 1.84
CA LEU A 50 -15.91 -0.16 1.67
C LEU A 50 -14.52 -0.43 2.25
N PHE A 51 -13.86 0.58 2.84
CA PHE A 51 -12.48 0.47 3.28
C PHE A 51 -12.22 -0.73 4.21
N PRO A 52 -13.01 -0.99 5.27
CA PRO A 52 -12.78 -2.14 6.14
C PRO A 52 -12.90 -3.48 5.39
N ASP A 53 -13.87 -3.57 4.48
CA ASP A 53 -14.15 -4.77 3.69
C ASP A 53 -13.03 -5.04 2.67
N VAL A 54 -12.47 -3.97 2.07
CA VAL A 54 -11.33 -4.06 1.16
C VAL A 54 -10.03 -4.42 1.90
N VAL A 55 -9.80 -3.87 3.09
CA VAL A 55 -8.64 -4.24 3.94
C VAL A 55 -8.68 -5.72 4.31
N ASN A 56 -9.85 -6.28 4.59
CA ASN A 56 -9.99 -7.72 4.88
C ASN A 56 -9.60 -8.60 3.68
N CYS A 57 -9.66 -8.07 2.46
CA CYS A 57 -9.21 -8.77 1.24
C CYS A 57 -7.68 -8.72 1.02
N MET A 58 -6.95 -7.96 1.84
CA MET A 58 -5.49 -7.82 1.76
C MET A 58 -4.73 -9.11 2.13
N GLN A 59 -5.33 -9.92 3.01
CA GLN A 59 -4.81 -11.23 3.43
C GLN A 59 -5.12 -12.29 2.36
N THR A 60 -4.44 -12.16 1.22
CA THR A 60 -4.57 -13.05 0.08
C THR A 60 -3.21 -13.37 -0.52
N ASP A 61 -3.06 -14.60 -0.99
CA ASP A 61 -1.87 -15.05 -1.71
C ASP A 61 -1.92 -14.64 -3.20
N ASN A 62 -3.07 -14.12 -3.66
CA ASN A 62 -3.24 -13.66 -5.03
C ASN A 62 -2.60 -12.27 -5.23
N LEU A 63 -1.47 -12.24 -5.93
CA LEU A 63 -0.70 -11.00 -6.18
C LEU A 63 -1.50 -9.93 -6.95
N GLU A 64 -2.35 -10.33 -7.90
CA GLU A 64 -3.19 -9.40 -8.66
C GLU A 64 -4.18 -8.70 -7.73
N LEU A 65 -4.86 -9.48 -6.87
CA LEU A 65 -5.81 -8.94 -5.90
C LEU A 65 -5.11 -8.02 -4.89
N LYS A 66 -3.93 -8.43 -4.39
CA LYS A 66 -3.14 -7.62 -3.46
C LYS A 66 -2.75 -6.26 -4.06
N LYS A 67 -2.33 -6.22 -5.33
CA LYS A 67 -2.04 -4.96 -6.04
C LYS A 67 -3.26 -4.03 -6.14
N LEU A 68 -4.45 -4.59 -6.40
CA LEU A 68 -5.69 -3.80 -6.45
C LEU A 68 -6.05 -3.24 -5.07
N VAL A 69 -5.95 -4.05 -4.01
CA VAL A 69 -6.18 -3.60 -2.64
C VAL A 69 -5.20 -2.47 -2.28
N TYR A 70 -3.92 -2.60 -2.62
CA TYR A 70 -2.91 -1.58 -2.36
C TYR A 70 -3.20 -0.27 -3.12
N LEU A 71 -3.64 -0.37 -4.39
CA LEU A 71 -4.07 0.80 -5.16
C LEU A 71 -5.22 1.55 -4.49
N TYR A 72 -6.22 0.81 -4.00
CA TYR A 72 -7.33 1.38 -3.24
C TYR A 72 -6.84 2.09 -1.97
N LEU A 73 -5.97 1.44 -1.18
CA LEU A 73 -5.43 2.00 0.05
C LEU A 73 -4.63 3.28 -0.21
N MET A 74 -3.77 3.32 -1.23
CA MET A 74 -3.03 4.53 -1.58
C MET A 74 -3.95 5.71 -1.94
N ASN A 75 -5.09 5.43 -2.57
CA ASN A 75 -6.05 6.46 -2.96
C ASN A 75 -6.81 7.05 -1.75
N TYR A 76 -7.21 6.20 -0.79
CA TYR A 76 -8.05 6.61 0.35
C TYR A 76 -7.31 6.85 1.66
N ALA A 77 -6.04 6.43 1.81
CA ALA A 77 -5.30 6.57 3.07
C ALA A 77 -5.15 8.03 3.53
N LYS A 78 -5.05 8.99 2.60
CA LYS A 78 -4.98 10.42 2.94
C LYS A 78 -6.30 10.97 3.48
N SER A 79 -7.43 10.54 2.92
CA SER A 79 -8.74 10.98 3.38
C SER A 79 -9.23 10.20 4.61
N GLN A 80 -8.65 9.02 4.87
CA GLN A 80 -9.02 8.13 5.96
C GLN A 80 -7.79 7.56 6.71
N PRO A 81 -7.01 8.42 7.39
CA PRO A 81 -5.76 8.01 8.03
C PRO A 81 -5.96 6.99 9.15
N ASP A 82 -7.03 7.11 9.94
CA ASP A 82 -7.31 6.18 11.04
C ASP A 82 -7.65 4.77 10.55
N MET A 83 -8.34 4.65 9.41
CA MET A 83 -8.61 3.34 8.81
C MET A 83 -7.37 2.75 8.16
N ALA A 84 -6.47 3.58 7.62
CA ALA A 84 -5.21 3.10 7.04
C ALA A 84 -4.31 2.39 8.08
N ILE A 85 -4.46 2.71 9.37
CA ILE A 85 -3.80 1.98 10.48
C ILE A 85 -4.16 0.49 10.46
N MET A 86 -5.39 0.12 10.07
CA MET A 86 -5.83 -1.27 10.01
C MET A 86 -5.02 -2.11 9.01
N ALA A 87 -4.47 -1.47 7.97
CA ALA A 87 -3.65 -2.13 6.97
C ALA A 87 -2.18 -2.31 7.40
N VAL A 88 -1.70 -1.55 8.40
CA VAL A 88 -0.29 -1.53 8.82
C VAL A 88 0.22 -2.93 9.17
N ASN A 89 -0.50 -3.67 10.01
CA ASN A 89 -0.09 -5.03 10.40
C ASN A 89 0.03 -5.97 9.20
N SER A 90 -0.84 -5.79 8.20
CA SER A 90 -0.79 -6.60 6.99
C SER A 90 0.37 -6.17 6.09
N PHE A 91 0.72 -4.89 6.04
CA PHE A 91 1.90 -4.42 5.30
C PHE A 91 3.20 -4.90 5.94
N VAL A 92 3.31 -4.81 7.28
CA VAL A 92 4.48 -5.30 8.02
C VAL A 92 4.68 -6.79 7.73
N LYS A 93 3.59 -7.59 7.76
CA LYS A 93 3.64 -9.01 7.39
C LYS A 93 4.06 -9.22 5.93
N ASP A 94 3.52 -8.43 5.00
CA ASP A 94 3.88 -8.52 3.58
C ASP A 94 5.35 -8.11 3.31
N CYS A 95 5.96 -7.27 4.16
CA CYS A 95 7.40 -6.95 4.11
C CYS A 95 8.30 -8.13 4.50
N GLU A 96 7.74 -9.19 5.11
CA GLU A 96 8.45 -10.42 5.48
C GLU A 96 8.01 -11.63 4.64
N ASP A 97 7.24 -11.39 3.57
CA ASP A 97 6.73 -12.45 2.69
C ASP A 97 7.88 -13.19 1.98
N PRO A 98 7.81 -14.52 1.78
CA PRO A 98 8.84 -15.26 1.03
C PRO A 98 9.09 -14.72 -0.38
N ASN A 99 8.08 -14.12 -1.02
CA ASN A 99 8.18 -13.55 -2.35
C ASN A 99 8.77 -12.12 -2.32
N PRO A 100 9.96 -11.88 -2.92
CA PRO A 100 10.59 -10.56 -2.92
C PRO A 100 9.73 -9.48 -3.62
N LEU A 101 8.89 -9.87 -4.59
CA LEU A 101 7.97 -8.93 -5.24
C LEU A 101 6.89 -8.42 -4.29
N ILE A 102 6.44 -9.24 -3.33
CA ILE A 102 5.46 -8.83 -2.31
C ILE A 102 6.15 -7.92 -1.28
N ARG A 103 7.35 -8.29 -0.81
CA ARG A 103 8.15 -7.45 0.12
C ARG A 103 8.40 -6.06 -0.44
N ALA A 104 8.93 -5.98 -1.67
CA ALA A 104 9.19 -4.71 -2.36
C ALA A 104 7.90 -3.90 -2.58
N LEU A 105 6.80 -4.57 -2.97
CA LEU A 105 5.51 -3.92 -3.17
C LEU A 105 4.99 -3.30 -1.87
N ALA A 106 5.10 -4.00 -0.74
CA ALA A 106 4.67 -3.53 0.58
C ALA A 106 5.45 -2.29 1.02
N VAL A 107 6.79 -2.36 1.03
CA VAL A 107 7.65 -1.23 1.40
C VAL A 107 7.39 0.00 0.54
N ARG A 108 7.30 -0.18 -0.78
CA ARG A 108 7.02 0.91 -1.71
C ARG A 108 5.67 1.56 -1.44
N THR A 109 4.66 0.76 -1.10
CA THR A 109 3.30 1.24 -0.87
C THR A 109 3.22 2.01 0.44
N MET A 110 3.81 1.48 1.52
CA MET A 110 3.91 2.20 2.80
C MET A 110 4.63 3.53 2.64
N GLY A 111 5.75 3.60 1.90
CA GLY A 111 6.47 4.85 1.64
C GLY A 111 5.73 5.86 0.76
N CYS A 112 4.67 5.45 0.05
CA CYS A 112 3.78 6.36 -0.68
C CYS A 112 2.65 6.92 0.19
N ILE A 113 2.33 6.27 1.31
CA ILE A 113 1.27 6.71 2.22
C ILE A 113 1.85 7.77 3.16
N ARG A 114 1.60 9.04 2.83
CA ARG A 114 2.04 10.21 3.62
C ARG A 114 1.14 10.44 4.84
N VAL A 115 1.17 9.51 5.79
CA VAL A 115 0.45 9.59 7.06
C VAL A 115 1.45 9.32 8.18
N ASP A 116 1.71 10.30 9.04
CA ASP A 116 2.78 10.26 10.05
C ASP A 116 2.80 8.98 10.89
N LYS A 117 1.63 8.53 11.35
CA LYS A 117 1.51 7.26 12.09
C LYS A 117 2.03 6.06 11.30
N ILE A 118 1.73 5.98 9.99
CA ILE A 118 2.19 4.88 9.14
C ILE A 118 3.70 4.96 8.90
N THR A 119 4.23 6.18 8.82
CA THR A 119 5.65 6.46 8.68
C THR A 119 6.46 5.91 9.84
N GLU A 120 5.97 6.02 11.08
CA GLU A 120 6.59 5.39 12.26
C GLU A 120 6.64 3.87 12.13
N TYR A 121 5.54 3.23 11.69
CA TYR A 121 5.49 1.77 11.50
C TYR A 121 6.30 1.26 10.31
N LEU A 122 6.67 2.13 9.37
CA LEU A 122 7.51 1.78 8.21
C LEU A 122 8.98 1.60 8.59
N CYS A 123 9.47 2.25 9.66
CA CYS A 123 10.89 2.31 9.96
C CYS A 123 11.53 0.92 10.11
N GLU A 124 10.92 0.04 10.88
CA GLU A 124 11.47 -1.30 11.12
C GLU A 124 11.40 -2.22 9.89
N PRO A 125 10.26 -2.34 9.17
CA PRO A 125 10.22 -3.04 7.88
C PRO A 125 11.23 -2.50 6.87
N LEU A 126 11.37 -1.17 6.77
CA LEU A 126 12.30 -0.54 5.85
C LEU A 126 13.75 -0.92 6.18
N ARG A 127 14.12 -0.91 7.46
CA ARG A 127 15.45 -1.33 7.93
C ARG A 127 15.78 -2.76 7.52
N LYS A 128 14.82 -3.68 7.67
CA LYS A 128 14.97 -5.07 7.22
C LYS A 128 15.14 -5.15 5.71
N CYS A 129 14.32 -4.43 4.96
CA CYS A 129 14.37 -4.44 3.49
C CYS A 129 15.63 -3.79 2.89
N LEU A 130 16.28 -2.86 3.59
CA LEU A 130 17.60 -2.33 3.19
C LEU A 130 18.70 -3.41 3.29
N LYS A 131 18.50 -4.43 4.14
CA LYS A 131 19.40 -5.57 4.34
C LYS A 131 18.86 -6.87 3.73
N ASP A 132 17.84 -6.79 2.87
CA ASP A 132 17.21 -7.94 2.26
C ASP A 132 18.21 -8.72 1.39
N GLU A 133 18.03 -10.03 1.26
CA GLU A 133 18.88 -10.86 0.39
C GLU A 133 18.65 -10.55 -1.09
N ASP A 134 17.42 -10.16 -1.45
CA ASP A 134 17.03 -9.87 -2.82
C ASP A 134 17.39 -8.42 -3.22
N PRO A 135 18.18 -8.22 -4.30
CA PRO A 135 18.60 -6.90 -4.76
C PRO A 135 17.44 -5.99 -5.17
N TYR A 136 16.33 -6.54 -5.69
CA TYR A 136 15.16 -5.76 -6.07
C TYR A 136 14.46 -5.16 -4.84
N VAL A 137 14.44 -5.88 -3.72
CA VAL A 137 13.92 -5.38 -2.45
C VAL A 137 14.83 -4.28 -1.91
N ARG A 138 16.16 -4.51 -1.85
CA ARG A 138 17.13 -3.49 -1.41
C ARG A 138 17.05 -2.20 -2.23
N LYS A 139 16.98 -2.34 -3.57
CA LYS A 139 16.76 -1.25 -4.51
C LYS A 139 15.50 -0.44 -4.17
N THR A 140 14.40 -1.15 -3.93
CA THR A 140 13.10 -0.52 -3.64
C THR A 140 13.11 0.17 -2.27
N ALA A 141 13.77 -0.44 -1.28
CA ALA A 141 13.97 0.14 0.04
C ALA A 141 14.81 1.43 -0.04
N ALA A 142 15.87 1.47 -0.86
CA ALA A 142 16.67 2.67 -1.05
C ALA A 142 15.84 3.86 -1.58
N VAL A 143 15.00 3.63 -2.57
CA VAL A 143 14.05 4.64 -3.09
C VAL A 143 13.02 5.05 -2.03
N CYS A 144 12.62 4.10 -1.18
CA CYS A 144 11.70 4.37 -0.07
C CYS A 144 12.32 5.29 0.99
N VAL A 145 13.62 5.14 1.31
CA VAL A 145 14.34 6.07 2.20
C VAL A 145 14.34 7.49 1.63
N ALA A 146 14.57 7.67 0.33
CA ALA A 146 14.51 8.99 -0.30
C ALA A 146 13.11 9.63 -0.14
N LYS A 147 12.05 8.86 -0.37
CA LYS A 147 10.67 9.32 -0.14
C LYS A 147 10.38 9.63 1.33
N LEU A 148 10.94 8.86 2.24
CA LEU A 148 10.80 9.07 3.68
C LEU A 148 11.48 10.37 4.11
N HIS A 149 12.64 10.68 3.51
CA HIS A 149 13.36 11.93 3.75
C HIS A 149 12.55 13.15 3.33
N ASP A 150 11.83 13.08 2.21
CA ASP A 150 10.91 14.14 1.76
C ASP A 150 9.73 14.38 2.73
N ILE A 151 9.37 13.36 3.52
CA ILE A 151 8.27 13.44 4.50
C ILE A 151 8.79 13.91 5.86
N ASN A 152 9.87 13.30 6.34
CA ASN A 152 10.46 13.58 7.65
C ASN A 152 11.97 13.31 7.63
N ALA A 153 12.76 14.31 7.25
CA ALA A 153 14.22 14.21 7.20
C ALA A 153 14.85 13.91 8.57
N GLN A 154 14.33 14.52 9.64
CA GLN A 154 14.84 14.29 11.00
C GLN A 154 14.73 12.82 11.40
N MET A 155 13.57 12.19 11.12
CA MET A 155 13.39 10.76 11.39
C MET A 155 14.37 9.89 10.59
N VAL A 156 14.69 10.26 9.35
CA VAL A 156 15.67 9.52 8.53
C VAL A 156 17.07 9.59 9.14
N GLU A 157 17.46 10.74 9.66
CA GLU A 157 18.72 10.94 10.39
C GLU A 157 18.72 10.15 11.70
N ASP A 158 17.70 10.30 12.53
CA ASP A 158 17.58 9.66 13.85
C ASP A 158 17.60 8.12 13.75
N GLN A 159 17.02 7.57 12.68
CA GLN A 159 16.95 6.13 12.45
C GLN A 159 18.21 5.55 11.78
N GLY A 160 19.17 6.40 11.37
CA GLY A 160 20.41 5.99 10.72
C GLY A 160 20.24 5.46 9.29
N PHE A 161 19.16 5.87 8.59
CA PHE A 161 18.90 5.38 7.23
C PHE A 161 19.87 5.96 6.20
N LEU A 162 20.46 7.14 6.45
CA LEU A 162 21.48 7.71 5.56
C LEU A 162 22.75 6.85 5.52
N ASP A 163 23.17 6.32 6.66
CA ASP A 163 24.33 5.42 6.72
C ASP A 163 24.01 4.08 6.05
N SER A 164 22.80 3.56 6.27
CA SER A 164 22.34 2.36 5.56
C SER A 164 22.30 2.54 4.03
N LEU A 165 21.94 3.74 3.55
CA LEU A 165 22.02 4.09 2.12
C LEU A 165 23.45 4.19 1.60
N ARG A 166 24.39 4.69 2.41
CA ARG A 166 25.81 4.74 2.05
C ARG A 166 26.39 3.35 1.91
N ASP A 167 26.04 2.44 2.82
CA ASP A 167 26.46 1.03 2.73
C ASP A 167 25.93 0.36 1.46
N LEU A 168 24.72 0.72 1.01
CA LEU A 168 24.14 0.24 -0.25
C LEU A 168 24.86 0.76 -1.51
N ILE A 169 25.60 1.86 -1.43
CA ILE A 169 26.45 2.33 -2.55
C ILE A 169 27.64 1.39 -2.75
N ALA A 170 28.11 0.78 -1.67
CA ALA A 170 29.14 -0.26 -1.71
C ALA A 170 28.59 -1.66 -2.01
N ASP A 171 27.27 -1.80 -2.28
CA ASP A 171 26.64 -3.07 -2.64
C ASP A 171 27.24 -3.59 -3.95
N SER A 172 27.53 -4.89 -3.98
CA SER A 172 28.11 -5.56 -5.13
C SER A 172 27.14 -5.69 -6.31
N ASN A 173 25.85 -5.40 -6.13
CA ASN A 173 24.84 -5.46 -7.18
C ASN A 173 24.61 -4.11 -7.89
N PRO A 174 24.88 -3.99 -9.20
CA PRO A 174 24.70 -2.75 -9.96
C PRO A 174 23.26 -2.21 -10.02
N MET A 175 22.23 -3.05 -9.81
CA MET A 175 20.84 -2.58 -9.81
C MET A 175 20.50 -1.73 -8.59
N VAL A 176 21.18 -1.96 -7.47
CA VAL A 176 20.99 -1.23 -6.22
C VAL A 176 21.66 0.14 -6.33
N THR A 177 22.87 0.18 -6.88
CA THR A 177 23.67 1.42 -7.01
C THR A 177 23.06 2.45 -7.95
N TYR A 178 22.38 2.03 -9.02
CA TYR A 178 21.78 2.96 -10.00
C TYR A 178 20.57 3.76 -9.50
N SER A 179 19.95 3.33 -8.40
CA SER A 179 18.63 3.85 -7.99
C SER A 179 18.68 5.16 -7.22
N GLN A 180 19.87 5.60 -6.83
CA GLN A 180 20.09 6.90 -6.20
C GLN A 180 20.16 8.06 -7.21
N HIS A 181 20.26 7.78 -8.51
CA HIS A 181 20.33 8.81 -9.56
C HIS A 181 18.99 9.24 -10.16
N ILE A 182 17.86 8.69 -9.70
CA ILE A 182 16.52 8.99 -10.23
C ILE A 182 15.55 9.48 -9.14
N ALA A 183 16.08 10.05 -8.05
CA ALA A 183 15.27 10.80 -7.08
C ALA A 183 15.43 12.30 -7.33
#